data_AF-A0A351ADQ8-F1
#
_entry.id   AF-A0A351ADQ8-F1
#
_cell.length_a   1.000
_cell.length_b   1.000
_cell.length_c   1.000
_cell.angle_alpha   90.00
_cell.angle_beta   90.00
_cell.angle_gamma   90.00
#
_symmetry.space_group_name_H-M   'P 1'
#
loop_
_entity.id
_entity.type
_entity.pdbx_description
1 polymer ?
#
loop_
_entity_poly.entity_id
_entity_poly.type
_entity_poly.pdbx_seq_one_letter_code
_entity_poly.pdbx_strand_id
1 'polypeptide(L)'
;MKAPRYALTLLATLSLSTVGLSKPEFLEQLEKLPQMEPAKRAKAEGCSLCHTNPPRRNAFGRAVHDAMEAAGKEEVNAALLAALADGDADGDGVSNGEEFRQDSLPSDPASKPGQPDAISPPLRRGGIAGARAVDDVPGAPNETPQEPEPEEEEQGEMIPDHRFHPAIVHFPIALFLFGALLDWQGSKRKNSVWREAGWLALAAGTIMTIPAMATGWAAYLANGYGWEGDAFRHLVMGHIAFLLMVGTTLMRRQRTPESIPYWALLALAAVAVGVTGHLGSILVFG
;
A
#
# COMPACT_ATOMS: atom_id res chain seq x y z
N MET A 1 -25.48 7.31 -38.30
CA MET A 1 -24.34 6.38 -38.53
C MET A 1 -24.28 5.45 -37.33
N LYS A 2 -24.41 4.14 -37.52
CA LYS A 2 -24.44 3.14 -36.43
C LYS A 2 -23.01 2.86 -35.97
N ALA A 3 -22.68 3.15 -34.72
CA ALA A 3 -21.38 2.79 -34.14
C ALA A 3 -21.19 1.26 -34.18
N PRO A 4 -20.01 0.75 -34.58
CA PRO A 4 -19.79 -0.68 -34.67
C PRO A 4 -19.68 -1.27 -33.26
N ARG A 5 -20.58 -2.20 -32.96
CA ARG A 5 -20.74 -2.90 -31.66
C ARG A 5 -19.47 -3.61 -31.16
N TYR A 6 -18.45 -3.74 -32.01
CA TYR A 6 -17.16 -4.36 -31.71
C TYR A 6 -16.22 -3.47 -30.87
N ALA A 7 -16.38 -2.14 -30.87
CA ALA A 7 -15.54 -1.25 -30.07
C ALA A 7 -15.81 -1.37 -28.56
N LEU A 8 -17.05 -1.68 -28.18
CA LEU A 8 -17.41 -1.92 -26.77
C LEU A 8 -16.89 -3.27 -26.25
N THR A 9 -16.78 -4.29 -27.11
CA THR A 9 -16.37 -5.64 -26.71
C THR A 9 -14.86 -5.75 -26.48
N LEU A 10 -14.07 -4.93 -27.17
CA LEU A 10 -12.61 -4.92 -27.09
C LEU A 10 -12.09 -4.16 -25.85
N LEU A 11 -12.86 -3.19 -25.34
CA LEU A 11 -12.55 -2.49 -24.08
C LEU A 11 -12.97 -3.29 -22.84
N ALA A 12 -13.95 -4.18 -22.95
CA ALA A 12 -14.39 -5.04 -21.86
C ALA A 12 -13.45 -6.25 -21.60
N THR A 13 -12.58 -6.59 -22.54
CA THR A 13 -11.73 -7.80 -22.48
C THR A 13 -10.30 -7.56 -21.98
N LEU A 14 -9.88 -6.29 -21.80
CA LEU A 14 -8.53 -5.97 -21.34
C LEU A 14 -8.41 -5.69 -19.82
N SER A 15 -9.50 -5.84 -19.05
CA SER A 15 -9.54 -5.51 -17.62
C SER A 15 -9.34 -6.71 -16.69
N LEU A 16 -9.16 -7.91 -17.24
CA LEU A 16 -9.28 -9.15 -16.49
C LEU A 16 -7.99 -9.95 -16.51
N SER A 17 -6.93 -9.47 -15.88
CA SER A 17 -5.79 -10.32 -15.50
C SER A 17 -4.95 -9.65 -14.43
N THR A 18 -4.53 -10.48 -13.47
CA THR A 18 -3.65 -10.21 -12.32
C THR A 18 -4.28 -9.61 -11.06
N VAL A 19 -5.26 -10.33 -10.49
CA VAL A 19 -5.26 -10.45 -9.02
C VAL A 19 -4.18 -11.47 -8.68
N GLY A 20 -2.93 -11.01 -8.64
CA GLY A 20 -1.86 -11.80 -8.04
C GLY A 20 -2.14 -11.86 -6.54
N LEU A 21 -2.51 -13.04 -6.03
CA LEU A 21 -2.42 -13.36 -4.61
C LEU A 21 -0.94 -13.31 -4.22
N SER A 22 -0.43 -12.10 -4.02
CA SER A 22 0.93 -11.85 -3.57
C SER A 22 0.99 -12.16 -2.09
N LYS A 23 1.18 -13.44 -1.74
CA LYS A 23 1.85 -13.74 -0.47
C LYS A 23 3.15 -12.93 -0.46
N PRO A 24 3.51 -12.26 0.64
CA PRO A 24 4.78 -11.53 0.67
C PRO A 24 5.90 -12.54 0.40
N GLU A 25 6.71 -12.27 -0.63
CA GLU A 25 7.80 -13.13 -1.09
C GLU A 25 8.72 -13.57 0.07
N PHE A 26 8.88 -12.70 1.07
CA PHE A 26 9.57 -12.98 2.31
C PHE A 26 9.12 -14.26 3.03
N LEU A 27 7.81 -14.54 3.15
CA LEU A 27 7.35 -15.72 3.90
C LEU A 27 7.80 -17.02 3.21
N GLU A 28 7.88 -17.01 1.88
CA GLU A 28 8.42 -18.12 1.11
C GLU A 28 9.94 -18.26 1.31
N GLN A 29 10.66 -17.14 1.46
CA GLN A 29 12.09 -17.14 1.72
C GLN A 29 12.41 -17.63 3.13
N LEU A 30 11.58 -17.30 4.12
CA LEU A 30 11.73 -17.76 5.51
C LEU A 30 11.55 -19.28 5.63
N GLU A 31 10.59 -19.86 4.91
CA GLU A 31 10.36 -21.31 4.85
C GLU A 31 11.55 -22.10 4.30
N LYS A 32 12.44 -21.47 3.53
CA LYS A 32 13.63 -22.10 2.97
C LYS A 32 14.80 -22.17 3.96
N LEU A 33 14.63 -21.72 5.21
CA LEU A 33 15.72 -21.55 6.18
C LEU A 33 15.57 -22.48 7.39
N PRO A 34 16.29 -23.62 7.41
CA PRO A 34 16.27 -24.55 8.54
C PRO A 34 16.66 -23.90 9.88
N GLN A 35 17.54 -22.90 9.86
CA GLN A 35 18.01 -22.19 11.05
C GLN A 35 16.95 -21.29 11.70
N MET A 36 15.83 -21.04 11.02
CA MET A 36 14.71 -20.23 11.48
C MET A 36 13.41 -21.05 11.55
N GLU A 37 13.46 -22.39 11.53
CA GLU A 37 12.28 -23.24 11.67
C GLU A 37 12.24 -23.95 13.03
N PRO A 38 11.10 -24.00 13.74
CA PRO A 38 9.74 -23.65 13.30
C PRO A 38 9.31 -22.18 13.55
N ALA A 39 9.23 -21.35 12.51
CA ALA A 39 8.79 -19.94 12.59
C ALA A 39 7.26 -19.76 12.64
N LYS A 40 6.53 -20.50 13.48
CA LYS A 40 5.05 -20.47 13.45
C LYS A 40 4.49 -19.10 13.83
N ARG A 41 4.93 -18.55 14.96
CA ARG A 41 4.51 -17.25 15.49
C ARG A 41 4.93 -16.12 14.56
N ALA A 42 6.16 -16.14 14.09
CA ALA A 42 6.63 -15.14 13.14
C ALA A 42 5.87 -15.16 11.80
N LYS A 43 5.45 -16.34 11.32
CA LYS A 43 4.54 -16.44 10.15
C LYS A 43 3.15 -15.88 10.45
N ALA A 44 2.64 -16.08 11.66
CA ALA A 44 1.34 -15.56 12.08
C ALA A 44 1.32 -14.02 12.18
N GLU A 45 2.44 -13.40 12.56
CA GLU A 45 2.59 -11.93 12.59
C GLU A 45 2.55 -11.27 11.20
N GLY A 46 2.87 -12.01 10.13
CA GLY A 46 2.82 -11.50 8.76
C GLY A 46 3.66 -10.23 8.57
N CYS A 47 3.00 -9.10 8.28
CA CYS A 47 3.69 -7.81 8.12
C CYS A 47 4.25 -7.26 9.44
N SER A 48 3.62 -7.60 10.57
CA SER A 48 4.02 -7.13 11.91
C SER A 48 5.38 -7.67 12.35
N LEU A 49 5.86 -8.75 11.73
CA LEU A 49 7.19 -9.30 11.98
C LEU A 49 8.31 -8.30 11.66
N CYS A 50 8.14 -7.46 10.64
CA CYS A 50 9.12 -6.45 10.25
C CYS A 50 8.65 -5.02 10.47
N HIS A 51 7.34 -4.80 10.65
CA HIS A 51 6.76 -3.46 10.69
C HIS A 51 5.95 -3.23 11.97
N THR A 52 6.12 -2.07 12.60
CA THR A 52 5.17 -1.61 13.63
C THR A 52 3.91 -1.04 12.98
N ASN A 53 4.06 -0.39 11.83
CA ASN A 53 2.99 0.11 10.98
C ASN A 53 3.60 0.43 9.61
N PRO A 54 3.40 -0.41 8.58
CA PRO A 54 4.03 -0.21 7.27
C PRO A 54 3.89 1.23 6.76
N PRO A 55 4.96 1.85 6.23
CA PRO A 55 6.29 1.27 5.98
C PRO A 55 7.23 1.28 7.21
N ARG A 56 6.82 1.85 8.36
CA ARG A 56 7.69 1.94 9.55
C ARG A 56 8.09 0.56 10.06
N ARG A 57 9.41 0.37 10.20
CA ARG A 57 10.04 -0.91 10.57
C ARG A 57 10.21 -1.04 12.08
N ASN A 58 9.96 -2.24 12.61
CA ASN A 58 10.31 -2.62 13.98
C ASN A 58 11.82 -2.94 14.07
N ALA A 59 12.28 -3.50 15.19
CA ALA A 59 13.69 -3.80 15.39
C ALA A 59 14.23 -4.80 14.35
N PHE A 60 13.55 -5.93 14.18
CA PHE A 60 13.88 -6.93 13.16
C PHE A 60 13.84 -6.38 11.73
N GLY A 61 12.80 -5.61 11.38
CA GLY A 61 12.68 -5.00 10.06
C GLY A 61 13.81 -4.02 9.74
N ARG A 62 14.33 -3.29 10.73
CA ARG A 62 15.52 -2.44 10.54
C ARG A 62 16.76 -3.28 10.28
N ALA A 63 16.98 -4.34 11.05
CA ALA A 63 18.08 -5.27 10.79
C ALA A 63 18.01 -5.88 9.37
N VAL A 64 16.82 -6.23 8.90
CA VAL A 64 16.59 -6.67 7.52
C VAL A 64 16.95 -5.58 6.51
N HIS A 65 16.50 -4.34 6.73
CA HIS A 65 16.80 -3.21 5.85
C HIS A 65 18.30 -2.90 5.78
N ASP A 66 18.98 -2.85 6.91
CA ASP A 66 20.41 -2.56 7.01
C ASP A 66 21.23 -3.66 6.30
N ALA A 67 20.80 -4.92 6.45
CA ALA A 67 21.42 -6.03 5.73
C ALA A 67 21.19 -5.93 4.21
N MET A 68 19.98 -5.53 3.77
CA MET A 68 19.69 -5.31 2.34
C MET A 68 20.59 -4.22 1.76
N GLU A 69 20.75 -3.11 2.47
CA GLU A 69 21.61 -1.99 2.06
C GLU A 69 23.07 -2.43 1.98
N ALA A 70 23.58 -3.10 3.02
CA ALA A 70 24.94 -3.61 3.06
C ALA A 70 25.23 -4.64 1.94
N ALA A 71 24.24 -5.44 1.56
CA ALA A 71 24.35 -6.44 0.50
C ALA A 71 24.02 -5.91 -0.90
N GLY A 72 23.58 -4.65 -1.03
CA GLY A 72 23.12 -4.06 -2.29
C GLY A 72 21.95 -4.83 -2.91
N LYS A 73 20.99 -5.29 -2.10
CA LYS A 73 19.83 -6.08 -2.54
C LYS A 73 18.55 -5.25 -2.46
N GLU A 74 17.74 -5.33 -3.51
CA GLU A 74 16.42 -4.68 -3.57
C GLU A 74 15.29 -5.58 -3.03
N GLU A 75 15.57 -6.88 -2.85
CA GLU A 75 14.61 -7.89 -2.39
C GLU A 75 15.18 -8.74 -1.24
N VAL A 76 14.31 -9.10 -0.29
CA VAL A 76 14.65 -10.03 0.80
C VAL A 76 14.74 -11.45 0.24
N ASN A 77 15.86 -12.12 0.48
CA ASN A 77 16.07 -13.51 0.04
C ASN A 77 16.59 -14.38 1.19
N ALA A 78 16.55 -15.69 0.99
CA ALA A 78 16.99 -16.67 1.97
C ALA A 78 18.43 -16.42 2.47
N ALA A 79 19.39 -16.07 1.58
CA ALA A 79 20.77 -15.84 1.98
C ALA A 79 20.93 -14.62 2.91
N LEU A 80 20.14 -13.57 2.68
CA LEU A 80 20.12 -12.39 3.53
C LEU A 80 19.57 -12.71 4.92
N LEU A 81 18.42 -13.38 4.98
CA LEU A 81 17.80 -13.78 6.24
C LEU A 81 18.69 -14.77 7.00
N ALA A 82 19.37 -15.67 6.30
CA ALA A 82 20.36 -16.57 6.89
C ALA A 82 21.47 -15.80 7.60
N ALA A 83 21.96 -14.71 7.02
CA ALA A 83 22.99 -13.87 7.62
C ALA A 83 22.50 -13.14 8.88
N LEU A 84 21.19 -12.93 9.01
CA LEU A 84 20.56 -12.31 10.19
C LEU A 84 20.26 -13.30 11.30
N ALA A 85 20.36 -14.62 11.06
CA ALA A 85 20.01 -15.64 12.04
C ALA A 85 20.83 -15.53 13.33
N ASP A 86 22.12 -15.18 13.21
CA ASP A 86 23.04 -15.07 14.34
C ASP A 86 23.02 -13.66 14.99
N GLY A 87 22.31 -12.71 14.40
CA GLY A 87 22.13 -11.37 14.97
C GLY A 87 21.08 -11.35 16.08
N ASP A 88 21.04 -10.27 16.84
CA ASP A 88 20.06 -10.00 17.90
C ASP A 88 19.45 -8.63 17.61
N ALA A 89 18.29 -8.63 16.95
CA ALA A 89 17.75 -7.40 16.37
C ALA A 89 17.11 -6.48 17.41
N ASP A 90 16.58 -7.03 18.50
CA ASP A 90 15.91 -6.27 19.56
C ASP A 90 16.76 -6.09 20.82
N GLY A 91 17.92 -6.73 20.88
CA GLY A 91 18.97 -6.55 21.89
C GLY A 91 18.70 -7.27 23.20
N ASP A 92 17.86 -8.31 23.18
CA ASP A 92 17.41 -9.00 24.39
C ASP A 92 18.37 -10.13 24.85
N GLY A 93 19.45 -10.35 24.09
CA GLY A 93 20.50 -11.34 24.32
C GLY A 93 20.24 -12.70 23.66
N VAL A 94 19.16 -12.86 22.90
CA VAL A 94 18.83 -14.07 22.14
C VAL A 94 19.00 -13.77 20.65
N SER A 95 19.59 -14.69 19.90
CA SER A 95 19.73 -14.50 18.45
C SER A 95 18.39 -14.68 17.74
N ASN A 96 18.14 -13.91 16.67
CA ASN A 96 16.94 -13.98 15.85
C ASN A 96 16.58 -15.42 15.46
N GLY A 97 17.56 -16.21 15.02
CA GLY A 97 17.37 -17.61 14.60
C GLY A 97 16.94 -18.52 15.75
N GLU A 98 17.47 -18.29 16.96
CA GLU A 98 16.99 -18.99 18.16
C GLU A 98 15.55 -18.59 18.49
N GLU A 99 15.22 -17.30 18.36
CA GLU A 99 13.87 -16.85 18.63
C GLU A 99 12.85 -17.45 17.67
N PHE A 100 13.16 -17.49 16.37
CA PHE A 100 12.33 -18.19 15.38
C PHE A 100 12.16 -19.68 15.71
N ARG A 101 13.24 -20.37 16.09
CA ARG A 101 13.21 -21.80 16.43
C ARG A 101 12.42 -22.11 17.70
N GLN A 102 12.39 -21.16 18.63
CA GLN A 102 11.67 -21.30 19.90
C GLN A 102 10.31 -20.59 19.90
N ASP A 103 9.80 -20.22 18.73
CA ASP A 103 8.47 -19.63 18.53
C ASP A 103 8.27 -18.28 19.27
N SER A 104 9.35 -17.51 19.35
CA SER A 104 9.46 -16.14 19.87
C SER A 104 9.62 -15.12 18.73
N LEU A 105 9.61 -13.82 19.04
CA LEU A 105 9.58 -12.73 18.06
C LEU A 105 10.85 -11.88 18.13
N PRO A 106 11.68 -11.84 17.07
CA PRO A 106 12.96 -11.12 17.03
C PRO A 106 12.86 -9.59 16.98
N SER A 107 11.68 -9.08 17.29
CA SER A 107 11.37 -7.65 17.28
C SER A 107 10.84 -7.16 18.61
N ASP A 108 10.63 -8.06 19.57
CA ASP A 108 10.01 -7.80 20.86
C ASP A 108 10.87 -8.40 21.99
N PRO A 109 11.64 -7.55 22.72
CA PRO A 109 12.51 -8.00 23.82
C PRO A 109 11.77 -8.70 24.96
N ALA A 110 10.44 -8.57 25.02
CA ALA A 110 9.60 -9.24 26.00
C ALA A 110 9.19 -10.66 25.54
N SER A 111 9.28 -10.96 24.25
CA SER A 111 8.91 -12.24 23.67
C SER A 111 10.07 -13.25 23.76
N LYS A 112 10.42 -13.70 24.97
CA LYS A 112 11.53 -14.63 25.17
C LYS A 112 11.19 -16.09 24.90
N PRO A 113 12.17 -16.88 24.42
CA PRO A 113 12.02 -18.32 24.27
C PRO A 113 11.57 -19.03 25.57
N GLY A 114 10.60 -19.95 25.46
CA GLY A 114 10.12 -20.75 26.59
C GLY A 114 9.16 -20.03 27.56
N GLN A 115 8.73 -18.81 27.26
CA GLN A 115 7.67 -18.12 28.01
C GLN A 115 6.32 -18.19 27.27
N PRO A 116 5.31 -18.90 27.81
CA PRO A 116 3.95 -18.82 27.28
C PRO A 116 3.33 -17.46 27.65
N ASP A 117 3.09 -16.65 26.62
CA ASP A 117 2.20 -15.49 26.54
C ASP A 117 2.30 -14.42 27.64
N ALA A 118 3.23 -13.48 27.46
CA ALA A 118 2.96 -12.07 27.78
C ALA A 118 2.54 -11.35 26.49
N ILE A 119 1.36 -11.69 25.95
CA ILE A 119 0.78 -10.91 24.86
C ILE A 119 0.35 -9.57 25.45
N SER A 120 1.17 -8.54 25.27
CA SER A 120 0.57 -7.29 24.82
C SER A 120 0.08 -7.58 23.40
N PRO A 121 -1.21 -7.39 23.08
CA PRO A 121 -1.65 -7.40 21.70
C PRO A 121 -0.68 -6.52 20.90
N PRO A 122 -0.45 -6.79 19.59
CA PRO A 122 0.25 -5.81 18.77
C PRO A 122 -0.37 -4.47 19.12
N LEU A 123 0.43 -3.47 19.48
CA LEU A 123 -0.06 -2.12 19.69
C LEU A 123 -0.62 -1.66 18.34
N ARG A 124 -1.81 -2.14 17.97
CA ARG A 124 -2.80 -1.38 17.23
C ARG A 124 -3.08 -0.23 18.18
N ARG A 125 -2.21 0.78 18.12
CA ARG A 125 -2.46 2.10 18.66
C ARG A 125 -3.60 2.61 17.79
N GLY A 126 -4.81 2.16 18.11
CA GLY A 126 -6.04 2.82 17.76
C GLY A 126 -5.84 4.29 18.11
N GLY A 127 -6.22 5.14 17.18
CA GLY A 127 -6.01 6.57 17.30
C GLY A 127 -6.54 7.13 18.61
N ILE A 128 -6.10 8.36 18.86
CA ILE A 128 -6.63 9.37 19.80
C ILE A 128 -6.55 9.08 21.31
N ALA A 129 -5.52 9.66 21.94
CA ALA A 129 -5.72 10.63 23.03
C ALA A 129 -4.48 11.52 23.16
N GLY A 130 -4.71 12.82 23.30
CA GLY A 130 -3.68 13.86 23.27
C GLY A 130 -2.63 13.72 24.36
N ALA A 131 -1.43 14.18 24.02
CA ALA A 131 -0.36 14.44 24.98
C ALA A 131 -0.83 15.43 26.06
N ARG A 132 -0.84 14.98 27.31
CA ARG A 132 -0.56 15.81 28.48
C ARG A 132 0.41 15.10 29.40
N ALA A 133 1.17 15.94 30.08
CA ALA A 133 2.45 15.69 30.69
C ALA A 133 2.45 14.68 31.83
N VAL A 134 3.64 14.12 32.00
CA VAL A 134 4.19 13.42 33.17
C VAL A 134 4.02 14.28 34.42
N ASP A 135 3.58 13.68 35.54
CA ASP A 135 4.05 13.96 36.91
C ASP A 135 3.62 12.81 37.87
N ASP A 136 4.63 12.21 38.49
CA ASP A 136 4.76 11.57 39.82
C ASP A 136 3.90 10.37 40.36
N VAL A 137 4.59 9.58 41.18
CA VAL A 137 4.45 8.19 41.68
C VAL A 137 3.89 8.17 43.15
N PRO A 138 3.71 7.08 43.95
CA PRO A 138 3.18 5.69 43.81
C PRO A 138 1.99 5.37 44.78
N GLY A 139 1.32 4.21 44.61
CA GLY A 139 0.58 3.54 45.71
C GLY A 139 -0.56 2.61 45.29
N ALA A 140 -0.35 1.29 45.38
CA ALA A 140 -1.42 0.26 45.37
C ALA A 140 -1.95 0.07 46.82
N PRO A 141 -3.00 -0.76 47.10
CA PRO A 141 -3.91 -1.53 46.22
C PRO A 141 -5.41 -1.40 46.60
N ASN A 142 -6.34 -1.78 45.71
CA ASN A 142 -7.44 -2.69 46.10
C ASN A 142 -8.22 -3.22 44.88
N GLU A 143 -8.46 -4.51 44.92
CA GLU A 143 -9.27 -5.28 43.97
C GLU A 143 -10.77 -5.08 44.26
N THR A 144 -11.56 -4.88 43.21
CA THR A 144 -13.01 -5.14 43.24
C THR A 144 -13.40 -5.84 41.95
N PRO A 145 -14.13 -6.96 41.98
CA PRO A 145 -14.60 -7.63 40.77
C PRO A 145 -15.57 -6.74 39.99
N GLN A 146 -15.19 -6.29 38.80
CA GLN A 146 -16.10 -5.61 37.86
C GLN A 146 -16.98 -6.65 37.15
N GLU A 147 -18.28 -6.35 37.13
CA GLU A 147 -19.30 -7.06 36.36
C GLU A 147 -18.95 -7.09 34.86
N PRO A 148 -19.35 -8.15 34.12
CA PRO A 148 -19.03 -8.27 32.70
C PRO A 148 -19.70 -7.14 31.91
N GLU A 149 -18.88 -6.26 31.33
CA GLU A 149 -19.33 -5.25 30.38
C GLU A 149 -19.93 -5.92 29.14
N PRO A 150 -20.98 -5.32 28.54
CA PRO A 150 -21.65 -5.89 27.38
C PRO A 150 -20.68 -5.94 26.19
N GLU A 151 -20.61 -7.12 25.57
CA GLU A 151 -19.87 -7.39 24.34
C GLU A 151 -20.20 -6.31 23.28
N GLU A 152 -19.24 -5.42 23.02
CA GLU A 152 -19.34 -4.49 21.90
C GLU A 152 -19.34 -5.30 20.60
N GLU A 153 -20.46 -5.23 19.88
CA GLU A 153 -20.64 -5.86 18.57
C GLU A 153 -19.47 -5.50 17.65
N GLU A 154 -18.73 -6.54 17.27
CA GLU A 154 -17.67 -6.55 16.29
C GLU A 154 -18.24 -6.05 14.94
N GLN A 155 -18.23 -4.72 14.76
CA GLN A 155 -18.62 -4.11 13.50
C GLN A 155 -17.59 -4.53 12.46
N GLY A 156 -18.02 -5.48 11.61
CA GLY A 156 -17.20 -6.14 10.61
C GLY A 156 -16.21 -5.20 9.96
N GLU A 157 -14.93 -5.58 10.05
CA GLU A 157 -13.76 -4.96 9.44
C GLU A 157 -13.92 -5.00 7.91
N MET A 158 -14.81 -4.15 7.39
CA MET A 158 -15.08 -3.89 5.97
C MET A 158 -14.16 -2.79 5.44
N ILE A 159 -13.01 -2.58 6.09
CA ILE A 159 -11.93 -1.75 5.54
C ILE A 159 -10.96 -2.72 4.88
N PRO A 160 -10.91 -2.78 3.54
CA PRO A 160 -10.00 -3.67 2.84
C PRO A 160 -8.56 -3.39 3.27
N ASP A 161 -7.80 -4.48 3.35
CA ASP A 161 -6.38 -4.53 3.67
C ASP A 161 -5.57 -3.39 3.01
N HIS A 162 -4.51 -2.91 3.68
CA HIS A 162 -3.64 -1.79 3.29
C HIS A 162 -3.06 -1.85 1.85
N ARG A 163 -3.17 -3.02 1.21
CA ARG A 163 -2.67 -3.34 -0.13
C ARG A 163 -3.69 -3.06 -1.25
N PHE A 164 -4.93 -2.73 -0.90
CA PHE A 164 -6.03 -2.62 -1.86
C PHE A 164 -5.99 -1.33 -2.69
N HIS A 165 -5.65 -0.18 -2.08
CA HIS A 165 -5.56 1.08 -2.80
C HIS A 165 -4.46 1.06 -3.89
N PRO A 166 -3.22 0.62 -3.62
CA PRO A 166 -2.21 0.43 -4.65
C PRO A 166 -2.65 -0.51 -5.79
N ALA A 167 -3.45 -1.54 -5.52
CA ALA A 167 -3.95 -2.41 -6.59
C ALA A 167 -4.96 -1.69 -7.51
N ILE A 168 -5.87 -0.90 -6.95
CA ILE A 168 -6.93 -0.22 -7.73
C ILE A 168 -6.39 0.91 -8.60
N VAL A 169 -5.38 1.66 -8.15
CA VAL A 169 -4.88 2.85 -8.87
C VAL A 169 -4.27 2.53 -10.23
N HIS A 170 -3.84 1.29 -10.48
CA HIS A 170 -3.23 0.90 -11.76
C HIS A 170 -4.23 0.99 -12.92
N PHE A 171 -5.51 0.63 -12.70
CA PHE A 171 -6.53 0.64 -13.74
C PHE A 171 -6.80 2.05 -14.33
N PRO A 172 -7.13 3.08 -13.52
CA PRO A 172 -7.35 4.42 -14.05
C PRO A 172 -6.09 5.00 -14.71
N ILE A 173 -4.91 4.76 -14.15
CA ILE A 173 -3.63 5.22 -14.70
C ILE A 173 -3.39 4.58 -16.08
N ALA A 174 -3.46 3.26 -16.17
CA ALA A 174 -3.23 2.51 -17.40
C ALA A 174 -4.23 2.91 -18.49
N LEU A 175 -5.53 2.96 -18.18
CA LEU A 175 -6.56 3.33 -19.15
C LEU A 175 -6.39 4.76 -19.66
N PHE A 176 -6.07 5.71 -18.78
CA PHE A 176 -5.91 7.11 -19.17
C PHE A 176 -4.66 7.30 -20.05
N LEU A 177 -3.51 6.74 -19.67
CA LEU A 177 -2.28 6.82 -20.48
C LEU A 177 -2.40 6.03 -21.79
N PHE A 178 -3.10 4.90 -21.78
CA PHE A 178 -3.40 4.16 -23.00
C PHE A 178 -4.34 4.95 -23.92
N GLY A 179 -5.34 5.64 -23.38
CA GLY A 179 -6.19 6.54 -24.13
C GLY A 179 -5.41 7.67 -24.80
N ALA A 180 -4.44 8.25 -24.10
CA ALA A 180 -3.51 9.25 -24.65
C ALA A 180 -2.71 8.68 -25.84
N LEU A 181 -2.20 7.46 -25.70
CA LEU A 181 -1.46 6.76 -26.76
C LEU A 181 -2.34 6.49 -27.99
N LEU A 182 -3.57 6.03 -27.79
CA LEU A 182 -4.53 5.78 -28.87
C LEU A 182 -4.90 7.07 -29.60
N ASP A 183 -5.09 8.16 -28.87
CA ASP A 183 -5.34 9.48 -29.46
C ASP A 183 -4.14 9.97 -30.27
N TRP A 184 -2.92 9.80 -29.78
CA TRP A 184 -1.71 10.14 -30.53
C TRP A 184 -1.61 9.33 -31.80
N GLN A 185 -1.83 8.02 -31.70
CA GLN A 185 -1.78 7.11 -32.84
C GLN A 185 -2.88 7.42 -33.86
N GLY A 186 -4.09 7.73 -33.40
CA GLY A 186 -5.24 8.11 -34.20
C GLY A 186 -5.11 9.49 -34.85
N SER A 187 -4.46 10.45 -34.19
CA SER A 187 -4.09 11.74 -34.77
C SER A 187 -3.07 11.56 -35.89
N LYS A 188 -1.99 10.81 -35.64
CA LYS A 188 -0.93 10.52 -36.63
C LYS A 188 -1.45 9.78 -37.86
N ARG A 189 -2.33 8.79 -37.69
CA ARG A 189 -2.91 8.00 -38.79
C ARG A 189 -4.18 8.60 -39.41
N LYS A 190 -4.67 9.73 -38.88
CA LYS A 190 -5.95 10.33 -39.27
C LYS A 190 -7.12 9.33 -39.26
N ASN A 191 -7.11 8.39 -38.30
CA ASN A 191 -8.07 7.30 -38.23
C ASN A 191 -9.08 7.55 -37.09
N SER A 192 -10.37 7.64 -37.45
CA SER A 192 -11.45 7.94 -36.51
C SER A 192 -11.67 6.84 -35.46
N VAL A 193 -11.44 5.57 -35.79
CA VAL A 193 -11.63 4.45 -34.86
C VAL A 193 -10.64 4.53 -33.70
N TRP A 194 -9.38 4.82 -33.97
CA TRP A 194 -8.35 5.00 -32.93
C TRP A 194 -8.64 6.21 -32.04
N ARG A 195 -9.13 7.31 -32.65
CA ARG A 195 -9.53 8.52 -31.92
C ARG A 195 -10.77 8.29 -31.04
N GLU A 196 -11.71 7.46 -31.46
CA GLU A 196 -12.89 7.10 -30.66
C GLU A 196 -12.50 6.19 -29.50
N ALA A 197 -11.66 5.17 -29.77
CA ALA A 197 -11.11 4.30 -28.73
C ALA A 197 -10.28 5.08 -27.71
N GLY A 198 -9.48 6.06 -28.15
CA GLY A 198 -8.70 6.93 -27.27
C GLY A 198 -9.58 7.75 -26.33
N TRP A 199 -10.64 8.37 -26.85
CA TRP A 199 -11.61 9.09 -26.02
C TRP A 199 -12.32 8.19 -25.00
N LEU A 200 -12.75 6.99 -25.42
CA LEU A 200 -13.39 6.02 -24.52
C LEU A 200 -12.45 5.58 -23.40
N ALA A 201 -11.17 5.31 -23.71
CA ALA A 201 -10.17 4.93 -22.72
C ALA A 201 -9.86 6.07 -21.74
N LEU A 202 -9.71 7.32 -22.21
CA LEU A 202 -9.56 8.50 -21.34
C LEU A 202 -10.76 8.66 -20.39
N ALA A 203 -11.98 8.52 -20.92
CA ALA A 203 -13.21 8.60 -20.14
C ALA A 203 -13.29 7.47 -19.09
N ALA A 204 -13.00 6.23 -19.50
CA ALA A 204 -12.98 5.09 -18.59
C ALA A 204 -11.93 5.28 -17.48
N GLY A 205 -10.71 5.69 -17.82
CA GLY A 205 -9.67 5.96 -16.82
C GLY A 205 -10.05 7.08 -15.84
N THR A 206 -10.69 8.14 -16.33
CA THR A 206 -11.20 9.24 -15.49
C THR A 206 -12.29 8.73 -14.53
N ILE A 207 -13.27 7.97 -15.02
CA ILE A 207 -14.36 7.43 -14.19
C ILE A 207 -13.83 6.44 -13.15
N MET A 208 -12.90 5.56 -13.55
CA MET A 208 -12.27 4.59 -12.65
C MET A 208 -11.39 5.23 -11.57
N THR A 209 -11.10 6.54 -11.66
CA THR A 209 -10.39 7.25 -10.60
C THR A 209 -11.28 7.49 -9.37
N ILE A 210 -12.61 7.48 -9.53
CA ILE A 210 -13.56 7.67 -8.41
C ILE A 210 -13.38 6.60 -7.31
N PRO A 211 -13.42 5.28 -7.60
CA PRO A 211 -13.18 4.27 -6.58
C PRO A 211 -11.73 4.31 -6.04
N ALA A 212 -10.76 4.71 -6.84
CA ALA A 212 -9.38 4.90 -6.38
C ALA A 212 -9.28 6.05 -5.35
N MET A 213 -9.97 7.16 -5.58
CA MET A 213 -10.05 8.26 -4.62
C MET A 213 -10.77 7.87 -3.33
N ALA A 214 -11.88 7.13 -3.44
CA ALA A 214 -12.62 6.66 -2.27
C ALA A 214 -11.76 5.77 -1.38
N THR A 215 -11.06 4.80 -1.98
CA THR A 215 -10.14 3.91 -1.25
C THR A 215 -8.91 4.64 -0.72
N GLY A 216 -8.40 5.65 -1.44
CA GLY A 216 -7.28 6.47 -0.99
C GLY A 216 -7.63 7.31 0.24
N TRP A 217 -8.81 7.93 0.25
CA TRP A 217 -9.33 8.65 1.42
C TRP A 217 -9.59 7.73 2.61
N ALA A 218 -10.20 6.55 2.37
CA ALA A 218 -10.41 5.57 3.43
C ALA A 218 -9.07 5.14 4.07
N ALA A 219 -8.06 4.83 3.26
CA ALA A 219 -6.73 4.52 3.75
C ALA A 219 -6.09 5.72 4.48
N TYR A 220 -6.27 6.95 3.98
CA TYR A 220 -5.72 8.15 4.60
C TYR A 220 -6.27 8.38 6.01
N LEU A 221 -7.59 8.24 6.18
CA LEU A 221 -8.27 8.39 7.46
C LEU A 221 -7.95 7.24 8.42
N ALA A 222 -7.94 6.00 7.93
CA ALA A 222 -7.63 4.82 8.74
C ALA A 222 -6.21 4.85 9.32
N ASN A 223 -5.25 5.43 8.58
CA ASN A 223 -3.86 5.58 9.05
C ASN A 223 -3.64 6.84 9.91
N GLY A 224 -4.66 7.69 10.10
CA GLY A 224 -4.56 8.90 10.90
C GLY A 224 -3.54 9.91 10.36
N TYR A 225 -3.35 9.99 9.04
CA TYR A 225 -2.40 10.93 8.45
C TYR A 225 -2.83 12.40 8.71
N GLY A 226 -1.88 13.21 9.16
CA GLY A 226 -2.08 14.64 9.39
C GLY A 226 -2.00 15.47 8.10
N TRP A 227 -2.17 16.79 8.20
CA TRP A 227 -2.20 17.72 7.05
C TRP A 227 -0.83 18.08 6.47
N GLU A 228 0.20 17.30 6.78
CA GLU A 228 1.58 17.53 6.39
C GLU A 228 2.25 16.20 6.00
N GLY A 229 3.44 16.29 5.40
CA GLY A 229 4.19 15.11 4.97
C GLY A 229 3.74 14.51 3.63
N ASP A 230 4.34 13.39 3.27
CA ASP A 230 4.21 12.82 1.93
C ASP A 230 2.82 12.23 1.66
N ALA A 231 2.13 11.73 2.68
CA ALA A 231 0.76 11.24 2.54
C ALA A 231 -0.20 12.37 2.12
N PHE A 232 -0.08 13.54 2.75
CA PHE A 232 -0.87 14.72 2.39
C PHE A 232 -0.52 15.23 0.99
N ARG A 233 0.78 15.28 0.64
CA ARG A 233 1.24 15.66 -0.70
C ARG A 233 0.69 14.71 -1.77
N HIS A 234 0.73 13.41 -1.53
CA HIS A 234 0.15 12.40 -2.42
C HIS A 234 -1.35 12.60 -2.61
N LEU A 235 -2.08 12.85 -1.52
CA LEU A 235 -3.51 13.13 -1.55
C LEU A 235 -3.83 14.36 -2.39
N VAL A 236 -3.17 15.50 -2.14
CA VAL A 236 -3.38 16.75 -2.88
C VAL A 236 -3.06 16.58 -4.37
N MET A 237 -1.91 15.97 -4.69
CA MET A 237 -1.52 15.70 -6.08
C MET A 237 -2.49 14.74 -6.78
N GLY A 238 -3.03 13.75 -6.06
CA GLY A 238 -4.08 12.86 -6.58
C GLY A 238 -5.34 13.62 -6.99
N HIS A 239 -5.79 14.60 -6.20
CA HIS A 239 -6.94 15.44 -6.53
C HIS A 239 -6.64 16.36 -7.73
N ILE A 240 -5.46 16.96 -7.78
CA ILE A 240 -5.03 17.79 -8.93
C ILE A 240 -5.01 16.94 -10.21
N ALA A 241 -4.40 15.76 -10.16
CA ALA A 241 -4.37 14.83 -11.29
C ALA A 241 -5.79 14.44 -11.74
N PHE A 242 -6.68 14.11 -10.81
CA PHE A 242 -8.08 13.81 -11.14
C PHE A 242 -8.80 14.98 -11.84
N LEU A 243 -8.65 16.20 -11.33
CA LEU A 243 -9.25 17.39 -11.96
C LEU A 243 -8.68 17.64 -13.37
N LEU A 244 -7.38 17.44 -13.56
CA LEU A 244 -6.74 17.54 -14.87
C LEU A 244 -7.23 16.44 -15.83
N MET A 245 -7.43 15.21 -15.36
CA MET A 245 -8.01 14.11 -16.13
C MET A 245 -9.44 14.43 -16.56
N VAL A 246 -10.28 14.93 -15.64
CA VAL A 246 -11.64 15.39 -15.94
C VAL A 246 -11.63 16.51 -16.98
N GLY A 247 -10.81 17.54 -16.77
CA GLY A 247 -10.67 18.66 -17.70
C GLY A 247 -10.22 18.20 -19.10
N THR A 248 -9.27 17.27 -19.16
CA THR A 248 -8.77 16.68 -20.41
C THR A 248 -9.85 15.90 -21.13
N THR A 249 -10.57 15.02 -20.43
CA THR A 249 -11.64 14.20 -20.98
C THR A 249 -12.81 15.06 -21.48
N LEU A 250 -13.20 16.09 -20.72
CA LEU A 250 -14.26 17.03 -21.12
C LEU A 250 -13.84 17.87 -22.32
N MET A 251 -12.62 18.41 -22.32
CA MET A 251 -12.10 19.15 -23.47
C MET A 251 -12.00 18.25 -24.70
N ARG A 252 -11.58 16.99 -24.56
CA ARG A 252 -11.50 16.03 -25.65
C ARG A 252 -12.87 15.64 -26.22
N ARG A 253 -13.93 15.75 -25.43
CA ARG A 253 -15.32 15.59 -25.90
C ARG A 253 -15.77 16.77 -26.77
N GLN A 254 -15.27 17.98 -26.50
CA GLN A 254 -15.65 19.20 -27.22
C GLN A 254 -14.70 19.54 -28.38
N ARG A 255 -13.45 19.09 -28.33
CA ARG A 255 -12.39 19.42 -29.29
C ARG A 255 -11.80 18.18 -29.94
N THR A 256 -11.28 18.36 -31.15
CA THR A 256 -10.52 17.31 -31.84
C THR A 256 -9.13 17.15 -31.20
N PRO A 257 -8.53 15.95 -31.31
CA PRO A 257 -7.18 15.67 -30.82
C PRO A 257 -6.08 16.33 -31.69
N GLU A 258 -6.42 17.36 -32.46
CA GLU A 258 -5.49 18.21 -33.22
C GLU A 258 -5.28 19.56 -32.51
N SER A 259 -6.10 19.86 -31.50
CA SER A 259 -6.00 21.12 -30.77
C SER A 259 -4.78 21.15 -29.85
N ILE A 260 -3.94 22.18 -29.99
CA ILE A 260 -2.79 22.45 -29.11
C ILE A 260 -3.20 22.51 -27.62
N PRO A 261 -4.27 23.22 -27.20
CA PRO A 261 -4.64 23.26 -25.78
C PRO A 261 -5.01 21.88 -25.23
N TYR A 262 -5.54 20.97 -26.06
CA TYR A 262 -5.81 19.60 -25.64
C TYR A 262 -4.53 18.84 -25.31
N TRP A 263 -3.54 18.86 -26.22
CA TRP A 263 -2.25 18.19 -25.99
C TRP A 263 -1.49 18.76 -24.80
N ALA A 264 -1.55 20.08 -24.60
CA ALA A 264 -0.95 20.73 -23.44
C ALA A 264 -1.58 20.24 -22.13
N LEU A 265 -2.92 20.18 -22.06
CA LEU A 265 -3.60 19.70 -20.84
C LEU A 265 -3.40 18.20 -20.62
N LEU A 266 -3.41 17.40 -21.70
CA LEU A 266 -3.14 15.96 -21.62
C LEU A 266 -1.73 15.67 -21.10
N ALA A 267 -0.74 16.41 -21.59
CA ALA A 267 0.63 16.30 -21.10
C ALA A 267 0.73 16.69 -19.62
N LEU A 268 0.08 17.78 -19.22
CA LEU A 268 0.04 18.21 -17.82
C LEU A 268 -0.65 17.17 -16.92
N ALA A 269 -1.76 16.58 -17.38
CA ALA A 269 -2.46 15.50 -16.67
C ALA A 269 -1.56 14.26 -16.52
N ALA A 270 -0.87 13.85 -17.58
CA ALA A 270 0.05 12.71 -17.55
C ALA A 270 1.22 12.94 -16.57
N VAL A 271 1.81 14.14 -16.56
CA VAL A 271 2.85 14.53 -15.59
C VAL A 271 2.30 14.50 -14.17
N ALA A 272 1.11 15.06 -13.92
CA ALA A 272 0.50 15.04 -12.60
C ALA A 272 0.24 13.61 -12.11
N VAL A 273 -0.26 12.72 -12.98
CA VAL A 273 -0.42 11.29 -12.66
C VAL A 273 0.92 10.63 -12.32
N GLY A 274 1.98 10.92 -13.09
CA GLY A 274 3.32 10.41 -12.82
C GLY A 274 3.87 10.87 -11.46
N VAL A 275 3.71 12.16 -11.14
CA VAL A 275 4.11 12.72 -9.83
C VAL A 275 3.31 12.09 -8.69
N THR A 276 1.99 11.94 -8.85
CA THR A 276 1.14 11.26 -7.85
C THR A 276 1.59 9.81 -7.64
N GLY A 277 1.91 9.09 -8.72
CA GLY A 277 2.44 7.73 -8.64
C GLY A 277 3.78 7.65 -7.92
N HIS A 278 4.69 8.59 -8.18
CA HIS A 278 5.97 8.69 -7.47
C HIS A 278 5.76 8.94 -5.97
N LEU A 279 4.92 9.91 -5.59
CA LEU A 279 4.59 10.16 -4.19
C LEU A 279 3.92 8.93 -3.54
N GLY A 280 3.07 8.21 -4.28
CA GLY A 280 2.46 6.97 -3.82
C GLY A 280 3.50 5.89 -3.55
N SER A 281 4.52 5.78 -4.40
CA SER A 281 5.62 4.82 -4.19
C SER A 281 6.44 5.10 -2.92
N ILE A 282 6.61 6.38 -2.56
CA ILE A 282 7.28 6.76 -1.30
C ILE A 282 6.47 6.29 -0.10
N LEU A 283 5.13 6.29 -0.17
CA LEU A 283 4.30 5.78 0.93
C LEU A 283 4.36 4.26 1.11
N VAL A 284 4.70 3.53 0.05
CA VAL A 284 4.74 2.06 0.05
C VAL A 284 6.15 1.54 0.32
N PHE A 285 7.16 2.16 -0.28
CA PHE A 285 8.54 1.67 -0.31
C PHE A 285 9.54 2.59 0.42
N GLY A 286 9.15 3.83 0.71
CA GLY A 286 10.01 4.85 1.33
C GLY A 286 10.10 4.76 2.85
#